data_AF-A0A261PYJ5-F1
#
_entry.id   AF-A0A261PYJ5-F1
#
_cell.length_a   1.000
_cell.length_b   1.000
_cell.length_c   1.000
_cell.angle_alpha   90.00
_cell.angle_beta   90.00
_cell.angle_gamma   90.00
#
_symmetry.space_group_name_H-M   'P 1'
#
loop_
_entity.id
_entity.type
_entity.pdbx_description
1 polymer ?
#
loop_
_entity_poly.entity_id
_entity_poly.type
_entity_poly.pdbx_seq_one_letter_code
_entity_poly.pdbx_strand_id
1 'polypeptide(L)'
;MFEEENEVLTCEASPEENDRISGAKVDVMPDENEKLEKFRRKIEEEGYQYEVFPSLSEVAKAIKLNIPVNGIDISEKINDSNFRFLTEDNPELSYELSEAFSISSSQTYEKGYDEGYEKGLEDGKVREKQISEEAKGKSLATRIAKANEFALKLKKKVDELKEEEHVSTYRDIIDVLNRRKIPTAQNKIGSWQLKTLHDTLKRAERLEELGMTP
;
A
#
# COMPACT_ATOMS: atom_id res chain seq x y z
N MET A 1 76.34 -54.24 -6.70
CA MET A 1 76.23 -53.26 -5.61
C MET A 1 77.05 -52.08 -6.11
N PHE A 2 76.40 -51.20 -6.87
CA PHE A 2 77.07 -50.11 -7.59
C PHE A 2 76.56 -48.80 -7.00
N GLU A 3 77.51 -48.02 -6.51
CA GLU A 3 77.37 -46.69 -5.94
C GLU A 3 77.15 -45.72 -7.10
N GLU A 4 76.00 -45.04 -7.13
CA GLU A 4 75.77 -43.92 -8.04
C GLU A 4 76.13 -42.62 -7.32
N GLU A 5 77.24 -42.04 -7.77
CA GLU A 5 77.72 -40.71 -7.45
C GLU A 5 76.76 -39.66 -8.02
N ASN A 6 76.20 -38.83 -7.15
CA ASN A 6 75.37 -37.69 -7.55
C ASN A 6 76.25 -36.44 -7.58
N GLU A 7 76.74 -36.09 -8.78
CA GLU A 7 77.47 -34.85 -9.04
C GLU A 7 76.58 -33.63 -8.82
N VAL A 8 77.02 -32.78 -7.90
CA VAL A 8 76.42 -31.48 -7.59
C VAL A 8 76.82 -30.50 -8.69
N LEU A 9 75.89 -30.17 -9.61
CA LEU A 9 76.04 -29.02 -10.50
C LEU A 9 75.88 -27.73 -9.69
N THR A 10 76.98 -27.12 -9.30
CA THR A 10 77.01 -25.71 -8.87
C THR A 10 77.09 -24.83 -10.10
N CYS A 11 75.95 -24.24 -10.51
CA CYS A 11 75.94 -23.14 -11.45
C CYS A 11 76.41 -21.87 -10.71
N GLU A 12 77.70 -21.54 -10.85
CA GLU A 12 78.21 -20.22 -10.52
C GLU A 12 77.61 -19.19 -11.49
N ALA A 13 76.66 -18.39 -10.99
CA ALA A 13 76.15 -17.24 -11.71
C ALA A 13 77.16 -16.08 -11.60
N SER A 14 77.65 -15.65 -12.76
CA SER A 14 78.53 -14.49 -12.97
C SER A 14 78.01 -13.22 -12.27
N PRO A 15 78.86 -12.45 -11.57
CA PRO A 15 78.47 -11.21 -10.91
C PRO A 15 78.76 -10.02 -11.83
N GLU A 16 78.03 -9.88 -12.93
CA GLU A 16 78.07 -8.63 -13.72
C GLU A 16 76.66 -8.29 -14.21
N GLU A 17 76.31 -7.00 -14.06
CA GLU A 17 75.07 -6.33 -14.50
C GLU A 17 73.83 -6.47 -13.61
N ASN A 18 73.81 -5.74 -12.48
CA ASN A 18 72.53 -5.22 -11.97
C ASN A 18 72.64 -3.87 -11.26
N ASP A 19 73.43 -2.94 -11.82
CA ASP A 19 73.39 -1.52 -11.47
C ASP A 19 72.61 -0.76 -12.55
N ARG A 20 71.26 -0.84 -12.55
CA ARG A 20 70.39 0.13 -13.28
C ARG A 20 68.87 -0.03 -13.11
N ILE A 21 68.34 -0.21 -11.90
CA ILE A 21 66.92 0.15 -11.64
C ILE A 21 66.78 0.80 -10.26
N SER A 22 67.35 2.00 -10.09
CA SER A 22 66.97 2.93 -9.01
C SER A 22 65.95 3.92 -9.58
N GLY A 23 64.66 3.59 -9.44
CA GLY A 23 63.60 4.46 -9.94
C GLY A 23 62.21 3.85 -10.05
N ALA A 24 62.01 2.60 -9.64
CA ALA A 24 60.67 2.12 -9.38
C ALA A 24 60.16 2.86 -8.13
N LYS A 25 59.31 3.87 -8.33
CA LYS A 25 58.37 4.30 -7.30
C LYS A 25 57.62 3.05 -6.89
N VAL A 26 57.97 2.50 -5.73
CA VAL A 26 57.08 1.60 -5.02
C VAL A 26 55.91 2.50 -4.66
N ASP A 27 54.87 2.47 -5.48
CA ASP A 27 53.56 2.96 -5.06
C ASP A 27 53.21 2.14 -3.83
N VAL A 28 53.48 2.72 -2.66
CA VAL A 28 53.05 2.17 -1.39
C VAL A 28 51.54 2.15 -1.50
N MET A 29 50.99 0.99 -1.82
CA MET A 29 49.55 0.80 -1.80
C MET A 29 49.10 1.22 -0.40
N PRO A 30 48.17 2.17 -0.28
CA PRO A 30 47.70 2.61 1.02
C PRO A 30 47.25 1.39 1.81
N ASP A 31 47.66 1.34 3.07
CA ASP A 31 47.31 0.27 4.00
C ASP A 31 45.79 0.06 3.94
N GLU A 32 45.34 -1.18 3.78
CA GLU A 32 43.91 -1.49 3.69
C GLU A 32 43.17 -0.97 4.94
N ASN A 33 43.86 -0.86 6.08
CA ASN A 33 43.34 -0.17 7.26
C ASN A 33 43.09 1.33 7.04
N GLU A 34 43.96 2.04 6.32
CA GLU A 34 43.79 3.46 6.02
C GLU A 34 42.56 3.68 5.11
N LYS A 35 42.35 2.77 4.14
CA LYS A 35 41.14 2.80 3.30
C LYS A 35 39.89 2.53 4.11
N LEU A 36 39.90 1.50 4.98
CA LEU A 36 38.77 1.16 5.83
C LEU A 36 38.38 2.35 6.73
N GLU A 37 39.35 2.98 7.38
CA GLU A 37 39.13 4.16 8.23
C GLU A 37 38.59 5.36 7.43
N LYS A 38 39.09 5.58 6.21
CA LYS A 38 38.57 6.62 5.32
C LYS A 38 37.07 6.41 5.04
N PHE A 39 36.65 5.19 4.74
CA PHE A 39 35.23 4.90 4.48
C PHE A 39 34.38 4.93 5.75
N ARG A 40 34.90 4.49 6.91
CA ARG A 40 34.21 4.65 8.20
C ARG A 40 33.86 6.10 8.47
N ARG A 41 34.84 7.01 8.37
CA ARG A 41 34.63 8.44 8.56
C ARG A 41 33.62 9.00 7.57
N LYS A 42 33.68 8.59 6.31
CA LYS A 42 32.72 9.02 5.28
C LYS A 42 31.27 8.63 5.65
N ILE A 43 31.04 7.39 6.03
CA ILE A 43 29.71 6.90 6.44
C ILE A 43 29.21 7.67 7.68
N GLU A 44 30.09 7.90 8.66
CA GLU A 44 29.76 8.63 9.89
C GLU A 44 29.41 10.10 9.61
N GLU A 45 30.14 10.76 8.71
CA GLU A 45 29.85 12.13 8.26
C GLU A 45 28.50 12.23 7.54
N GLU A 46 28.13 11.19 6.79
CA GLU A 46 26.84 11.08 6.11
C GLU A 46 25.69 10.65 7.05
N GLY A 47 26.01 10.25 8.30
CA GLY A 47 25.04 9.89 9.33
C GLY A 47 24.41 8.50 9.16
N TYR A 48 25.02 7.63 8.39
CA TYR A 48 24.52 6.27 8.15
C TYR A 48 24.91 5.29 9.27
N GLN A 49 24.10 4.26 9.47
CA GLN A 49 24.49 3.12 10.31
C GLN A 49 25.38 2.18 9.50
N TYR A 50 26.44 1.66 10.11
CA TYR A 50 27.29 0.68 9.44
C TYR A 50 27.77 -0.44 10.34
N GLU A 51 28.14 -1.53 9.68
CA GLU A 51 28.75 -2.70 10.27
C GLU A 51 29.95 -3.14 9.44
N VAL A 52 30.95 -3.68 10.11
CA VAL A 52 32.19 -4.15 9.48
C VAL A 52 32.22 -5.67 9.52
N PHE A 53 32.44 -6.28 8.36
CA PHE A 53 32.46 -7.72 8.17
C PHE A 53 33.86 -8.21 7.78
N PRO A 54 34.19 -9.49 8.05
CA PRO A 54 35.53 -10.00 7.77
C PRO A 54 35.85 -10.03 6.26
N SER A 55 34.90 -10.44 5.43
CA SER A 55 35.12 -10.52 3.99
C SER A 55 33.87 -10.29 3.15
N LEU A 56 34.05 -9.75 1.95
CA LEU A 56 32.95 -9.56 1.00
C LEU A 56 32.37 -10.90 0.52
N SER A 57 33.21 -11.93 0.42
CA SER A 57 32.76 -13.29 0.05
C SER A 57 31.79 -13.86 1.09
N GLU A 58 32.05 -13.62 2.38
CA GLU A 58 31.18 -14.06 3.46
C GLU A 58 29.85 -13.32 3.43
N VAL A 59 29.86 -12.00 3.24
CA VAL A 59 28.64 -11.18 3.06
C VAL A 59 27.79 -11.71 1.91
N ALA A 60 28.40 -11.97 0.75
CA ALA A 60 27.67 -12.48 -0.42
C ALA A 60 27.06 -13.87 -0.17
N LYS A 61 27.78 -14.77 0.52
CA LYS A 61 27.26 -16.09 0.91
C LYS A 61 26.12 -15.97 1.92
N ALA A 62 26.25 -15.07 2.89
CA ALA A 62 25.24 -14.81 3.90
C ALA A 62 23.92 -14.33 3.28
N ILE A 63 23.99 -13.35 2.35
CA ILE A 63 22.83 -12.88 1.60
C ILE A 63 22.20 -14.02 0.80
N LYS A 64 23.02 -14.82 0.08
CA LYS A 64 22.52 -15.92 -0.76
C LYS A 64 21.83 -17.03 0.04
N LEU A 65 22.35 -17.35 1.22
CA LEU A 65 21.88 -18.46 2.05
C LEU A 65 20.92 -18.03 3.17
N ASN A 66 20.68 -16.71 3.32
CA ASN A 66 19.88 -16.13 4.38
C ASN A 66 20.40 -16.50 5.79
N ILE A 67 21.71 -16.38 5.99
CA ILE A 67 22.40 -16.71 7.24
C ILE A 67 22.91 -15.42 7.88
N PRO A 68 22.73 -15.23 9.21
CA PRO A 68 23.26 -14.06 9.88
C PRO A 68 24.79 -14.10 9.99
N VAL A 69 25.44 -12.94 9.81
CA VAL A 69 26.88 -12.74 10.05
C VAL A 69 27.03 -11.81 11.25
N ASN A 70 27.82 -12.20 12.24
CA ASN A 70 27.93 -11.46 13.51
C ASN A 70 26.58 -11.21 14.20
N GLY A 71 25.61 -12.11 14.00
CA GLY A 71 24.25 -11.96 14.53
C GLY A 71 23.34 -11.01 13.74
N ILE A 72 23.80 -10.50 12.59
CA ILE A 72 23.06 -9.57 11.74
C ILE A 72 22.58 -10.29 10.49
N ASP A 73 21.27 -10.28 10.25
CA ASP A 73 20.71 -10.73 8.97
C ASP A 73 20.88 -9.63 7.92
N ILE A 74 21.92 -9.79 7.10
CA ILE A 74 22.27 -8.81 6.07
C ILE A 74 21.14 -8.70 5.04
N SER A 75 20.45 -9.81 4.73
CA SER A 75 19.39 -9.80 3.71
C SER A 75 18.21 -8.89 4.09
N GLU A 76 17.91 -8.79 5.38
CA GLU A 76 16.88 -7.90 5.91
C GLU A 76 17.40 -6.46 5.96
N LYS A 77 18.59 -6.27 6.52
CA LYS A 77 19.24 -4.97 6.71
C LYS A 77 19.59 -4.25 5.40
N ILE A 78 19.87 -4.98 4.33
CA ILE A 78 20.25 -4.38 3.03
C ILE A 78 19.10 -3.60 2.36
N ASN A 79 17.87 -3.82 2.81
CA ASN A 79 16.70 -3.06 2.38
C ASN A 79 16.49 -1.76 3.18
N ASP A 80 17.26 -1.55 4.25
CA ASP A 80 17.27 -0.30 5.00
C ASP A 80 18.14 0.72 4.26
N SER A 81 17.52 1.82 3.82
CA SER A 81 18.21 2.88 3.08
C SER A 81 19.33 3.55 3.90
N ASN A 82 19.27 3.45 5.23
CA ASN A 82 20.25 4.05 6.13
C ASN A 82 21.37 3.07 6.56
N PHE A 83 21.29 1.80 6.14
CA PHE A 83 22.30 0.81 6.44
C PHE A 83 23.39 0.78 5.38
N ARG A 84 24.65 0.73 5.81
CA ARG A 84 25.83 0.50 5.00
C ARG A 84 26.62 -0.66 5.58
N PHE A 85 27.44 -1.31 4.76
CA PHE A 85 28.37 -2.32 5.26
C PHE A 85 29.74 -2.12 4.64
N LEU A 86 30.76 -2.48 5.40
CA LEU A 86 32.15 -2.49 4.97
C LEU A 86 32.74 -3.87 5.20
N THR A 87 33.78 -4.21 4.45
CA THR A 87 34.56 -5.43 4.68
C THR A 87 36.03 -5.10 4.86
N GLU A 88 36.71 -5.87 5.71
CA GLU A 88 38.14 -5.67 5.98
C GLU A 88 39.01 -5.99 4.76
N ASP A 89 38.59 -6.97 3.95
CA ASP A 89 39.33 -7.43 2.77
C ASP A 89 39.19 -6.51 1.54
N ASN A 90 38.10 -5.75 1.44
CA ASN A 90 37.83 -4.87 0.32
C ASN A 90 36.82 -3.76 0.70
N PRO A 91 37.28 -2.75 1.46
CA PRO A 91 36.41 -1.70 2.01
C PRO A 91 35.78 -0.82 0.92
N GLU A 92 36.46 -0.60 -0.20
CA GLU A 92 35.97 0.24 -1.30
C GLU A 92 34.81 -0.43 -2.03
N LEU A 93 34.99 -1.68 -2.49
CA LEU A 93 33.94 -2.39 -3.22
C LEU A 93 32.72 -2.71 -2.33
N SER A 94 32.95 -3.02 -1.06
CA SER A 94 31.86 -3.27 -0.10
C SER A 94 31.02 -2.00 0.12
N TYR A 95 31.65 -0.83 0.23
CA TYR A 95 30.95 0.45 0.30
C TYR A 95 30.08 0.69 -0.93
N GLU A 96 30.64 0.59 -2.14
CA GLU A 96 29.91 0.83 -3.40
C GLU A 96 28.72 -0.13 -3.56
N LEU A 97 28.89 -1.40 -3.20
CA LEU A 97 27.80 -2.37 -3.22
C LEU A 97 26.70 -1.99 -2.24
N SER A 98 27.07 -1.63 -1.01
CA SER A 98 26.09 -1.22 0.01
C SER A 98 25.27 0.00 -0.44
N GLU A 99 25.90 0.96 -1.10
CA GLU A 99 25.26 2.14 -1.68
C GLU A 99 24.31 1.75 -2.82
N ALA A 100 24.77 0.91 -3.74
CA ALA A 100 23.95 0.44 -4.87
C ALA A 100 22.67 -0.29 -4.39
N PHE A 101 22.78 -1.12 -3.35
CA PHE A 101 21.61 -1.78 -2.77
C PHE A 101 20.64 -0.80 -2.10
N SER A 102 21.16 0.21 -1.39
CA SER A 102 20.33 1.26 -0.78
C SER A 102 19.56 2.09 -1.83
N ILE A 103 20.19 2.39 -2.97
CA ILE A 103 19.53 3.09 -4.09
C ILE A 103 18.46 2.18 -4.71
N SER A 104 18.79 0.91 -4.97
CA SER A 104 17.88 -0.05 -5.58
C SER A 104 16.65 -0.33 -4.70
N SER A 105 16.83 -0.46 -3.39
CA SER A 105 15.72 -0.67 -2.45
C SER A 105 14.81 0.55 -2.41
N SER A 106 15.36 1.75 -2.30
CA SER A 106 14.59 3.01 -2.35
C SER A 106 13.74 3.14 -3.62
N GLN A 107 14.32 2.84 -4.78
CA GLN A 107 13.58 2.86 -6.06
C GLN A 107 12.48 1.80 -6.15
N THR A 108 12.69 0.62 -5.54
CA THR A 108 11.71 -0.46 -5.53
C THR A 108 10.56 -0.14 -4.58
N TYR A 109 10.84 0.51 -3.45
CA TYR A 109 9.80 1.01 -2.55
C TYR A 109 8.95 2.11 -3.20
N GLU A 110 9.57 3.06 -3.92
CA GLU A 110 8.83 4.09 -4.67
C GLU A 110 7.94 3.46 -5.75
N LYS A 111 8.48 2.56 -6.59
CA LYS A 111 7.69 1.89 -7.63
C LYS A 111 6.60 0.97 -7.08
N GLY A 112 6.89 0.23 -6.01
CA GLY A 112 5.92 -0.66 -5.36
C GLY A 112 4.80 0.11 -4.66
N TYR A 113 5.08 1.30 -4.14
CA TYR A 113 4.08 2.20 -3.58
C TYR A 113 3.16 2.76 -4.68
N ASP A 114 3.73 3.20 -5.80
CA ASP A 114 2.96 3.72 -6.93
C ASP A 114 2.07 2.63 -7.56
N GLU A 115 2.62 1.43 -7.83
CA GLU A 115 1.87 0.32 -8.42
C GLU A 115 0.81 -0.25 -7.44
N GLY A 116 1.11 -0.33 -6.15
CA GLY A 116 0.18 -0.79 -5.12
C GLY A 116 -0.95 0.21 -4.85
N TYR A 117 -0.64 1.51 -4.91
CA TYR A 117 -1.62 2.58 -4.75
C TYR A 117 -2.56 2.66 -5.95
N GLU A 118 -2.05 2.61 -7.18
CA GLU A 118 -2.87 2.62 -8.40
C GLU A 118 -3.79 1.40 -8.48
N LYS A 119 -3.25 0.20 -8.21
CA LYS A 119 -4.03 -1.05 -8.21
C LYS A 119 -5.08 -1.07 -7.10
N GLY A 120 -4.75 -0.57 -5.91
CA GLY A 120 -5.72 -0.39 -4.82
C GLY A 120 -6.83 0.62 -5.13
N LEU A 121 -6.51 1.68 -5.89
CA LEU A 121 -7.48 2.67 -6.33
C LEU A 121 -8.44 2.12 -7.39
N GLU A 122 -7.94 1.30 -8.32
CA GLU A 122 -8.76 0.63 -9.33
C GLU A 122 -9.65 -0.45 -8.72
N ASP A 123 -9.11 -1.34 -7.89
CA ASP A 123 -9.87 -2.39 -7.22
C ASP A 123 -10.93 -1.80 -6.26
N GLY A 124 -10.61 -0.67 -5.60
CA GLY A 124 -11.55 0.10 -4.79
C GLY A 124 -12.70 0.68 -5.62
N LYS A 125 -12.42 1.30 -6.77
CA LYS A 125 -13.45 1.84 -7.68
C LYS A 125 -14.33 0.75 -8.28
N VAL A 126 -13.77 -0.40 -8.64
CA VAL A 126 -14.53 -1.54 -9.19
C VAL A 126 -15.45 -2.14 -8.14
N ARG A 127 -14.98 -2.34 -6.90
CA ARG A 127 -15.81 -2.82 -5.79
C ARG A 127 -16.87 -1.81 -5.37
N GLU A 128 -16.54 -0.52 -5.29
CA GLU A 128 -17.50 0.53 -4.93
C GLU A 128 -18.62 0.64 -5.98
N LYS A 129 -18.30 0.47 -7.27
CA LYS A 129 -19.28 0.46 -8.37
C LYS A 129 -20.17 -0.78 -8.34
N GLN A 130 -19.61 -1.97 -8.11
CA GLN A 130 -20.38 -3.23 -7.99
C GLN A 130 -21.28 -3.27 -6.74
N ILE A 131 -20.76 -2.83 -5.59
CA ILE A 131 -21.55 -2.73 -4.35
C ILE A 131 -22.64 -1.66 -4.48
N SER A 132 -22.37 -0.55 -5.16
CA SER A 132 -23.36 0.50 -5.48
C SER A 132 -24.49 -0.02 -6.37
N GLU A 133 -24.20 -0.83 -7.40
CA GLU A 133 -25.23 -1.31 -8.35
C GLU A 133 -26.10 -2.43 -7.77
N GLU A 134 -25.53 -3.41 -7.05
CA GLU A 134 -26.30 -4.49 -6.44
C GLU A 134 -27.13 -4.04 -5.22
N ALA A 135 -26.60 -3.13 -4.39
CA ALA A 135 -27.33 -2.61 -3.23
C ALA A 135 -28.44 -1.61 -3.61
N LYS A 136 -28.27 -0.83 -4.68
CA LYS A 136 -29.30 0.14 -5.14
C LYS A 136 -30.51 -0.55 -5.77
N GLY A 137 -30.34 -1.63 -6.54
CA GLY A 137 -31.46 -2.30 -7.23
C GLY A 137 -32.51 -2.91 -6.28
N LYS A 138 -32.07 -3.74 -5.32
CA LYS A 138 -32.98 -4.44 -4.39
C LYS A 138 -33.56 -3.51 -3.32
N SER A 139 -32.77 -2.56 -2.81
CA SER A 139 -33.22 -1.58 -1.81
C SER A 139 -34.15 -0.51 -2.39
N LEU A 140 -33.89 -0.03 -3.62
CA LEU A 140 -34.73 1.00 -4.24
C LEU A 140 -36.09 0.45 -4.66
N ALA A 141 -36.13 -0.71 -5.31
CA ALA A 141 -37.40 -1.34 -5.70
C ALA A 141 -38.29 -1.62 -4.47
N THR A 142 -37.71 -2.13 -3.39
CA THR A 142 -38.43 -2.37 -2.12
C THR A 142 -38.92 -1.07 -1.49
N ARG A 143 -38.12 0.02 -1.53
CA ARG A 143 -38.53 1.34 -1.01
C ARG A 143 -39.64 1.97 -1.84
N ILE A 144 -39.57 1.86 -3.17
CA ILE A 144 -40.61 2.33 -4.08
C ILE A 144 -41.91 1.55 -3.85
N ALA A 145 -41.84 0.22 -3.76
CA ALA A 145 -42.99 -0.62 -3.47
C ALA A 145 -43.69 -0.23 -2.16
N LYS A 146 -42.92 -0.06 -1.07
CA LYS A 146 -43.45 0.41 0.23
C LYS A 146 -44.08 1.80 0.15
N ALA A 147 -43.47 2.72 -0.60
CA ALA A 147 -44.00 4.07 -0.76
C ALA A 147 -45.28 4.10 -1.61
N ASN A 148 -45.41 3.20 -2.58
CA ASN A 148 -46.61 3.04 -3.40
C ASN A 148 -47.75 2.41 -2.60
N GLU A 149 -47.46 1.33 -1.87
CA GLU A 149 -48.42 0.68 -0.96
C GLU A 149 -48.95 1.67 0.09
N PHE A 150 -48.07 2.48 0.68
CA PHE A 150 -48.47 3.54 1.62
C PHE A 150 -49.40 4.57 0.97
N ALA A 151 -49.09 5.03 -0.24
CA ALA A 151 -49.89 6.02 -0.95
C ALA A 151 -51.32 5.51 -1.22
N LEU A 152 -51.44 4.26 -1.69
CA LEU A 152 -52.73 3.62 -1.95
C LEU A 152 -53.56 3.46 -0.67
N LYS A 153 -52.95 2.98 0.41
CA LYS A 153 -53.61 2.86 1.73
C LYS A 153 -54.08 4.21 2.27
N LEU A 154 -53.25 5.24 2.13
CA LEU A 154 -53.61 6.59 2.58
C LEU A 154 -54.77 7.15 1.78
N LYS A 155 -54.77 6.99 0.45
CA LYS A 155 -55.87 7.49 -0.40
C LYS A 155 -57.21 6.91 0.03
N LYS A 156 -57.28 5.57 0.21
CA LYS A 156 -58.48 4.91 0.74
C LYS A 156 -58.91 5.50 2.09
N LYS A 157 -57.96 5.70 3.01
CA LYS A 157 -58.25 6.30 4.32
C LYS A 157 -58.76 7.74 4.19
N VAL A 158 -58.20 8.53 3.28
CA VAL A 158 -58.65 9.91 3.04
C VAL A 158 -60.07 9.93 2.49
N ASP A 159 -60.41 9.03 1.57
CA ASP A 159 -61.76 8.96 1.01
C ASP A 159 -62.79 8.52 2.07
N GLU A 160 -62.44 7.54 2.92
CA GLU A 160 -63.23 7.20 4.12
C GLU A 160 -63.44 8.41 5.05
N LEU A 161 -62.40 9.22 5.28
CA LEU A 161 -62.49 10.40 6.15
C LEU A 161 -63.33 11.52 5.54
N LYS A 162 -63.31 11.70 4.21
CA LYS A 162 -64.17 12.66 3.52
C LYS A 162 -65.64 12.29 3.69
N GLU A 163 -65.96 11.00 3.64
CA GLU A 163 -67.32 10.48 3.85
C GLU A 163 -67.75 10.62 5.33
N GLU A 164 -66.88 10.25 6.28
CA GLU A 164 -67.18 10.28 7.72
C GLU A 164 -67.36 11.71 8.27
N GLU A 165 -66.48 12.64 7.90
CA GLU A 165 -66.39 13.98 8.53
C GLU A 165 -66.90 15.08 7.60
N HIS A 166 -67.41 14.72 6.41
CA HIS A 166 -67.91 15.64 5.39
C HIS A 166 -66.90 16.76 5.01
N VAL A 167 -65.61 16.44 5.05
CA VAL A 167 -64.53 17.36 4.70
C VAL A 167 -64.18 17.24 3.23
N SER A 168 -63.99 18.36 2.53
CA SER A 168 -63.68 18.37 1.09
C SER A 168 -62.36 19.06 0.76
N THR A 169 -61.82 19.88 1.66
CA THR A 169 -60.57 20.61 1.42
C THR A 169 -59.36 19.85 1.96
N TYR A 170 -58.21 20.03 1.30
CA TYR A 170 -56.95 19.44 1.76
C TYR A 170 -56.56 19.89 3.17
N ARG A 171 -56.92 21.11 3.56
CA ARG A 171 -56.59 21.67 4.87
C ARG A 171 -57.36 20.95 5.99
N ASP A 172 -58.65 20.76 5.77
CA ASP A 172 -59.51 20.04 6.73
C ASP A 172 -59.09 18.58 6.86
N ILE A 173 -58.72 17.94 5.74
CA ILE A 173 -58.19 16.56 5.74
C ILE A 173 -56.90 16.48 6.57
N ILE A 174 -55.99 17.45 6.43
CA ILE A 174 -54.75 17.50 7.24
C ILE A 174 -55.06 17.64 8.71
N ASP A 175 -56.00 18.51 9.08
CA ASP A 175 -56.39 18.71 10.47
C ASP A 175 -56.97 17.42 11.07
N VAL A 176 -57.80 16.70 10.32
CA VAL A 176 -58.34 15.39 10.72
C VAL A 176 -57.22 14.34 10.84
N LEU A 177 -56.30 14.25 9.88
CA LEU A 177 -55.17 13.32 9.90
C LEU A 177 -54.24 13.56 11.11
N ASN A 178 -53.95 14.83 11.40
CA ASN A 178 -53.15 15.24 12.55
C ASN A 178 -53.86 14.97 13.88
N ARG A 179 -55.16 15.30 13.97
CA ARG A 179 -55.99 15.04 15.14
C ARG A 179 -56.07 13.54 15.46
N ARG A 180 -56.22 12.70 14.43
CA ARG A 180 -56.23 11.23 14.54
C ARG A 180 -54.83 10.60 14.61
N LYS A 181 -53.75 11.41 14.59
CA LYS A 181 -52.34 10.98 14.66
C LYS A 181 -51.98 9.91 13.61
N ILE A 182 -52.51 10.03 12.40
CA ILE A 182 -52.21 9.11 11.30
C ILE A 182 -50.73 9.29 10.90
N PRO A 183 -49.91 8.22 10.89
CA PRO A 183 -48.47 8.34 10.62
C PRO A 183 -48.18 8.72 9.17
N THR A 184 -47.07 9.44 8.97
CA THR A 184 -46.54 9.76 7.63
C THR A 184 -45.67 8.63 7.10
N ALA A 185 -45.32 8.66 5.80
CA ALA A 185 -44.48 7.64 5.13
C ALA A 185 -43.10 7.40 5.81
N GLN A 186 -42.63 8.34 6.62
CA GLN A 186 -41.37 8.20 7.37
C GLN A 186 -41.54 7.51 8.74
N ASN A 187 -42.73 6.98 9.06
CA ASN A 187 -43.06 6.40 10.38
C ASN A 187 -42.78 7.34 11.57
N LYS A 188 -42.65 8.65 11.31
CA LYS A 188 -42.55 9.66 12.34
C LYS A 188 -43.97 10.13 12.67
N ILE A 189 -44.31 10.13 13.96
CA ILE A 189 -45.45 10.85 14.50
C ILE A 189 -45.12 12.34 14.32
N GLY A 190 -45.46 12.87 13.15
CA GLY A 190 -45.19 14.24 12.73
C GLY A 190 -46.45 14.83 12.10
N SER A 191 -46.54 16.16 12.10
CA SER A 191 -47.67 16.88 11.50
C SER A 191 -47.67 16.70 9.99
N TRP A 192 -48.78 16.22 9.43
CA TRP A 192 -49.07 16.29 8.01
C TRP A 192 -48.93 17.72 7.50
N GLN A 193 -48.18 17.86 6.42
CA GLN A 193 -48.04 19.11 5.67
C GLN A 193 -48.84 19.02 4.37
N LEU A 194 -49.33 20.16 3.90
CA LEU A 194 -50.15 20.26 2.69
C LEU A 194 -49.45 19.65 1.47
N LYS A 195 -48.18 19.97 1.29
CA LYS A 195 -47.36 19.43 0.20
C LYS A 195 -47.24 17.91 0.27
N THR A 196 -46.98 17.36 1.46
CA THR A 196 -46.82 15.91 1.67
C THR A 196 -48.11 15.14 1.36
N LEU A 197 -49.26 15.66 1.80
CA LEU A 197 -50.56 15.05 1.48
C LEU A 197 -50.82 15.09 -0.03
N HIS A 198 -50.62 16.25 -0.66
CA HIS A 198 -50.81 16.43 -2.10
C HIS A 198 -49.92 15.49 -2.94
N ASP A 199 -48.62 15.43 -2.64
CA ASP A 199 -47.67 14.57 -3.34
C ASP A 199 -48.01 13.08 -3.20
N THR A 200 -48.51 12.68 -2.03
CA THR A 200 -48.89 11.28 -1.75
C THR A 200 -50.16 10.88 -2.49
N LEU A 201 -51.19 11.74 -2.50
CA LEU A 201 -52.44 11.49 -3.22
C LEU A 201 -52.24 11.49 -4.74
N LYS A 202 -51.43 12.43 -5.25
CA LYS A 202 -51.04 12.46 -6.67
C LYS A 202 -50.27 11.19 -7.08
N ARG A 203 -49.43 10.65 -6.18
CA ARG A 203 -48.78 9.35 -6.40
C ARG A 203 -49.82 8.23 -6.46
N ALA A 204 -50.80 8.20 -5.56
CA ALA A 204 -51.85 7.17 -5.55
C ALA A 204 -52.72 7.20 -6.82
N GLU A 205 -53.13 8.39 -7.28
CA GLU A 205 -53.88 8.56 -8.54
C GLU A 205 -53.12 7.98 -9.74
N ARG A 206 -51.82 8.29 -9.86
CA ARG A 206 -50.97 7.71 -10.92
C ARG A 206 -50.87 6.19 -10.84
N LEU A 207 -50.90 5.61 -9.63
CA LEU A 207 -50.84 4.16 -9.46
C LEU A 207 -52.16 3.49 -9.87
N GLU A 208 -53.30 4.11 -9.57
CA GLU A 208 -54.62 3.65 -10.02
C GLU A 208 -54.78 3.74 -11.54
N GLU A 209 -54.29 4.82 -12.17
CA GLU A 209 -54.23 4.95 -13.63
C GLU A 209 -53.41 3.82 -14.29
N LEU A 210 -52.41 3.31 -13.59
CA LEU A 210 -51.59 2.17 -13.99
C LEU A 210 -52.23 0.81 -13.64
N GLY A 211 -53.45 0.79 -13.11
CA GLY A 211 -54.18 -0.42 -12.74
C GLY A 211 -53.70 -1.09 -11.44
N MET A 212 -52.90 -0.40 -10.63
CA MET A 212 -52.48 -0.91 -9.32
C MET A 212 -53.55 -0.58 -8.27
N THR A 213 -54.11 -1.62 -7.66
CA THR A 213 -55.03 -1.48 -6.52
C THR A 213 -54.32 -1.78 -5.19
N PRO A 214 -54.82 -1.23 -4.06
CA PRO A 214 -54.23 -1.43 -2.73
C PRO A 214 -54.17 -2.89 -2.26
#